data_AF-A0A809PT48-F1
#
_entry.id   AF-A0A809PT48-F1
#
_cell.length_a   1.000
_cell.length_b   1.000
_cell.length_c   1.000
_cell.angle_alpha   90.00
_cell.angle_beta   90.00
_cell.angle_gamma   90.00
#
_symmetry.space_group_name_H-M   'P 1'
#
loop_
_entity.id
_entity.type
_entity.pdbx_description
1 polymer ?
#
loop_
_entity_poly.entity_id
_entity_poly.type
_entity_poly.pdbx_seq_one_letter_code
_entity_poly.pdbx_strand_id
1 'polypeptide(L)'
;MIQQEIEIINKLGLHARASAKFTQTASKFKAEVWLTRNSRRVNGKSIMGVMMLAAGKGSKVLLETDGADEQACFDAIHALINDKFGEGE
;
A
#
# COMPACT_ATOMS: atom_id res chain seq x y z
N MET A 1 3.25 13.99 -8.41
CA MET A 1 3.25 13.32 -7.11
C MET A 1 1.87 13.40 -6.45
N ILE A 2 1.31 12.25 -6.07
CA ILE A 2 0.10 12.13 -5.25
C ILE A 2 0.49 11.58 -3.87
N GLN A 3 -0.13 12.11 -2.82
CA GLN A 3 0.09 11.67 -1.45
C GLN A 3 -1.20 11.73 -0.65
N GLN A 4 -1.57 10.63 0.00
CA GLN A 4 -2.77 10.56 0.83
C GLN A 4 -2.61 9.59 1.99
N GLU A 5 -3.20 9.94 3.13
CA GLU A 5 -3.34 9.01 4.26
C GLU A 5 -4.50 8.04 4.01
N ILE A 6 -4.22 6.74 4.15
CA ILE A 6 -5.17 5.65 3.91
C ILE A 6 -5.20 4.74 5.14
N GLU A 7 -6.39 4.34 5.56
CA GLU A 7 -6.57 3.38 6.65
C GLU A 7 -6.51 1.94 6.13
N ILE A 8 -5.75 1.09 6.82
CA ILE A 8 -5.72 -0.35 6.56
C ILE A 8 -6.94 -0.99 7.25
N ILE A 9 -7.86 -1.53 6.47
CA ILE A 9 -9.18 -1.96 6.97
C ILE A 9 -9.38 -3.48 7.03
N ASN A 10 -8.55 -4.27 6.36
CA ASN A 10 -8.62 -5.73 6.40
C ASN A 10 -8.14 -6.27 7.76
N LYS A 11 -8.70 -7.40 8.18
CA LYS A 11 -8.56 -7.97 9.53
C LYS A 11 -7.12 -8.14 10.01
N LEU A 12 -6.24 -8.66 9.17
CA LEU A 12 -4.85 -8.97 9.52
C LEU A 12 -3.86 -7.86 9.13
N GLY A 13 -4.35 -6.79 8.50
CA GLY A 13 -3.55 -5.70 7.97
C GLY A 13 -2.56 -6.13 6.87
N LEU A 14 -1.43 -5.44 6.79
CA LEU A 14 -0.34 -5.73 5.83
C LEU A 14 0.50 -6.95 6.22
N HIS A 15 -0.15 -8.09 6.46
CA HIS A 15 0.50 -9.40 6.56
C HIS A 15 1.01 -9.91 5.19
N ALA A 16 1.56 -11.12 5.14
CA ALA A 16 2.22 -11.66 3.94
C ALA A 16 1.35 -11.63 2.67
N ARG A 17 0.08 -12.05 2.75
CA ARG A 17 -0.82 -12.11 1.57
C ARG A 17 -1.21 -10.71 1.07
N ALA A 18 -1.67 -9.84 1.95
CA ALA A 18 -2.00 -8.45 1.61
C ALA A 18 -0.79 -7.69 1.08
N SER A 19 0.39 -7.88 1.71
CA SER A 19 1.65 -7.28 1.25
C SER A 19 2.05 -7.77 -0.13
N ALA A 20 1.90 -9.07 -0.43
CA ALA A 20 2.16 -9.60 -1.76
C ALA A 20 1.21 -8.99 -2.82
N LYS A 21 -0.09 -8.89 -2.53
CA LYS A 21 -1.07 -8.25 -3.44
C LYS A 21 -0.77 -6.76 -3.64
N PHE A 22 -0.43 -6.05 -2.56
CA PHE A 22 -0.02 -4.65 -2.61
C PHE A 22 1.19 -4.48 -3.52
N THR A 23 2.29 -5.18 -3.21
CA THR A 23 3.54 -5.09 -3.96
C THR A 23 3.38 -5.51 -5.41
N GLN A 24 2.58 -6.55 -5.70
CA GLN A 24 2.29 -6.96 -7.07
C GLN A 24 1.49 -5.89 -7.82
N THR A 25 0.56 -5.22 -7.16
CA THR A 25 -0.23 -4.13 -7.77
C THR A 25 0.64 -2.92 -8.03
N ALA A 26 1.41 -2.46 -7.04
CA ALA A 26 2.37 -1.36 -7.18
C ALA A 26 3.40 -1.62 -8.29
N SER A 27 3.87 -2.86 -8.44
CA SER A 27 4.89 -3.24 -9.43
C SER A 27 4.37 -3.25 -10.88
N LYS A 28 3.06 -3.11 -11.12
CA LYS A 28 2.51 -2.97 -12.48
C LYS A 28 2.75 -1.59 -13.08
N PHE A 29 3.08 -0.61 -12.25
CA PHE A 29 3.21 0.79 -12.64
C PHE A 29 4.67 1.23 -12.67
N LYS A 30 4.96 2.25 -13.46
CA LYS A 30 6.29 2.88 -13.55
C LYS A 30 6.55 3.81 -12.36
N ALA A 31 5.50 4.42 -11.81
CA ALA A 31 5.56 5.31 -10.67
C ALA A 31 6.30 4.69 -9.49
N GLU A 32 7.11 5.48 -8.80
CA GLU A 32 7.61 5.11 -7.49
C GLU A 32 6.44 5.04 -6.50
N VAL A 33 6.50 4.11 -5.56
CA VAL A 33 5.46 3.90 -4.56
C VAL A 33 6.11 3.83 -3.20
N TRP A 34 5.69 4.70 -2.29
CA TRP A 34 6.21 4.77 -0.93
C TRP A 34 5.08 4.66 0.08
N LEU A 35 5.33 3.93 1.16
CA LEU A 35 4.44 3.86 2.33
C LEU A 35 5.17 4.40 3.55
N THR A 36 4.54 5.33 4.27
CA THR A 36 5.10 5.88 5.52
C THR A 36 4.15 5.65 6.70
N ARG A 37 4.70 5.16 7.83
CA ARG A 37 4.00 5.01 9.12
C ARG A 37 5.01 5.09 10.26
N ASN A 38 4.67 5.81 11.34
CA ASN A 38 5.48 5.92 12.56
C ASN A 38 6.97 6.17 12.26
N SER A 39 7.25 7.17 11.42
CA SER A 39 8.60 7.57 10.96
C SER A 39 9.36 6.54 10.12
N ARG A 40 8.76 5.41 9.76
CA ARG A 40 9.32 4.44 8.81
C ARG A 40 8.73 4.66 7.43
N ARG A 41 9.59 4.90 6.45
CA ARG A 41 9.24 4.98 5.03
C ARG A 41 9.81 3.77 4.31
N VAL A 42 8.97 3.06 3.56
CA VAL A 42 9.34 1.82 2.86
C VAL A 42 8.92 1.88 1.40
N ASN A 43 9.68 1.20 0.54
CA ASN A 43 9.31 1.05 -0.87
C ASN A 43 8.12 0.08 -0.99
N GLY A 44 7.00 0.55 -1.54
CA GLY A 44 5.77 -0.20 -1.75
C GLY A 44 5.91 -1.38 -2.73
N LYS A 45 6.95 -1.36 -3.57
CA LYS A 45 7.31 -2.45 -4.48
C LYS A 45 8.23 -3.51 -3.84
N SER A 46 8.57 -3.37 -2.56
CA SER A 46 9.32 -4.38 -1.79
C SER A 46 8.43 -5.04 -0.76
N ILE A 47 8.09 -6.31 -0.97
CA ILE A 47 7.23 -7.07 -0.04
C ILE A 47 7.77 -7.07 1.39
N MET A 48 9.10 -7.22 1.56
CA MET A 48 9.75 -7.18 2.86
C MET A 48 9.58 -5.81 3.52
N GLY A 49 9.72 -4.73 2.77
CA GLY A 49 9.50 -3.36 3.26
C GLY A 49 8.07 -3.16 3.75
N VAL A 50 7.09 -3.56 2.93
CA VAL A 50 5.66 -3.44 3.25
C VAL A 50 5.31 -4.24 4.50
N MET A 51 5.80 -5.49 4.63
CA MET A 51 5.58 -6.31 5.83
C MET A 51 6.22 -5.71 7.08
N MET A 52 7.44 -5.19 6.98
CA MET A 52 8.16 -4.55 8.09
C MET A 52 7.53 -3.23 8.56
N LEU A 53 6.66 -2.63 7.74
CA LEU A 53 5.86 -1.48 8.15
C LEU A 53 4.91 -1.86 9.29
N ALA A 54 4.54 -3.15 9.43
CA ALA A 54 3.73 -3.72 10.51
C ALA A 54 2.35 -3.05 10.68
N ALA A 55 1.74 -2.57 9.59
CA ALA A 55 0.47 -1.84 9.62
C ALA A 55 -0.71 -2.82 9.78
N GLY A 56 -1.20 -2.95 11.01
CA GLY A 56 -2.41 -3.72 11.34
C GLY A 56 -3.69 -2.95 11.02
N LYS A 57 -4.85 -3.61 11.17
CA LYS A 57 -6.17 -2.98 11.03
C LYS A 57 -6.28 -1.69 11.84
N GLY A 58 -6.86 -0.64 11.25
CA GLY A 58 -6.99 0.68 11.84
C GLY A 58 -5.71 1.53 11.79
N SER A 59 -4.61 0.98 11.28
CA SER A 59 -3.40 1.77 11.05
C SER A 59 -3.63 2.72 9.87
N LYS A 60 -3.27 3.97 10.07
CA LYS A 60 -3.12 4.95 9.00
C LYS A 60 -1.71 4.83 8.40
N VAL A 61 -1.65 4.74 7.08
CA VAL A 61 -0.41 4.76 6.31
C VAL A 61 -0.49 5.90 5.30
N LEU A 62 0.60 6.62 5.15
CA LEU A 62 0.73 7.61 4.09
C LEU A 62 1.18 6.89 2.81
N LEU A 63 0.33 6.87 1.80
CA LEU A 63 0.66 6.37 0.46
C LEU A 63 1.12 7.54 -0.40
N GLU A 64 2.31 7.41 -0.98
CA GLU A 64 2.86 8.34 -1.96
C GLU A 64 3.08 7.58 -3.28
N THR A 65 2.66 8.18 -4.38
CA THR A 65 2.95 7.70 -5.73
C THR A 65 3.49 8.85 -6.57
N ASP A 66 4.61 8.63 -7.25
CA ASP A 66 5.26 9.66 -8.08
C ASP A 66 5.74 9.11 -9.41
N GLY A 67 5.32 9.72 -10.51
CA GLY A 67 5.73 9.33 -11.86
C GLY A 67 4.63 9.43 -12.91
N ALA A 68 4.93 8.97 -14.12
CA ALA A 68 4.09 9.17 -15.31
C ALA A 68 2.68 8.52 -15.21
N ASP A 69 2.54 7.47 -14.41
CA ASP A 69 1.28 6.75 -14.17
C ASP A 69 0.86 6.79 -12.69
N GLU A 70 1.27 7.84 -11.96
CA GLU A 70 1.00 7.98 -10.52
C GLU A 70 -0.49 7.92 -10.16
N GLN A 71 -1.36 8.57 -10.93
CA GLN A 71 -2.80 8.58 -10.67
C GLN A 71 -3.39 7.18 -10.81
N ALA A 72 -3.08 6.48 -11.90
CA ALA A 72 -3.55 5.12 -12.13
C ALA A 72 -2.99 4.15 -11.08
N CYS A 73 -1.73 4.34 -10.66
CA CYS A 73 -1.11 3.56 -9.59
C CYS A 73 -1.81 3.79 -8.25
N PHE A 74 -2.05 5.06 -7.89
CA PHE A 74 -2.74 5.43 -6.67
C PHE A 74 -4.15 4.83 -6.62
N ASP A 75 -4.93 5.00 -7.69
CA ASP A 75 -6.31 4.51 -7.77
C ASP A 75 -6.36 2.97 -7.64
N ALA A 76 -5.45 2.26 -8.29
CA ALA A 76 -5.39 0.79 -8.20
C ALA A 76 -5.04 0.30 -6.80
N ILE A 77 -4.08 0.94 -6.12
CA ILE A 77 -3.71 0.60 -4.74
C ILE A 77 -4.84 0.96 -3.78
N HIS A 78 -5.45 2.13 -3.94
CA HIS A 78 -6.55 2.59 -3.12
C HIS A 78 -7.78 1.66 -3.25
N ALA A 79 -8.12 1.25 -4.48
CA ALA A 79 -9.16 0.27 -4.73
C ALA A 79 -8.86 -1.09 -4.07
N LEU A 80 -7.61 -1.57 -4.16
CA LEU A 80 -7.19 -2.82 -3.52
C LEU A 80 -7.35 -2.78 -1.99
N ILE A 81 -6.98 -1.66 -1.35
CA ILE A 81 -7.13 -1.48 0.09
C ILE A 81 -8.62 -1.44 0.48
N ASN A 82 -9.45 -0.73 -0.28
CA ASN A 82 -10.89 -0.63 -0.05
C ASN A 82 -11.64 -1.95 -0.29
N ASP A 83 -11.13 -2.79 -1.19
CA ASP A 83 -11.57 -4.18 -1.37
C ASP A 83 -11.00 -5.13 -0.28
N LYS A 84 -10.34 -4.59 0.75
CA LYS A 84 -9.72 -5.36 1.83
C LYS A 84 -8.77 -6.44 1.31
N PHE A 85 -8.03 -6.14 0.25
CA PHE A 85 -7.18 -7.09 -0.44
C PHE A 85 -7.92 -8.36 -0.92
N GLY A 86 -9.23 -8.30 -1.13
CA GLY A 86 -10.07 -9.44 -1.49
C GLY A 86 -10.22 -10.49 -0.38
N GLU A 87 -10.14 -10.08 0.90
CA GLU A 87 -10.16 -10.98 2.06
C GLU A 87 -11.54 -11.06 2.75
N GLY A 88 -12.52 -10.26 2.30
CA GLY A 88 -13.91 -10.28 2.79
C GLY A 88 -14.12 -9.67 4.18
N GLU A 89 -13.10 -9.63 5.04
CA GLU A 89 -13.17 -9.03 6.39
C GLU A 89 -11.97 -8.16 6.79
#